data_AF-E7GRF8-F1
#
_entry.id   AF-E7GRF8-F1
#
_cell.length_a   1.000
_cell.length_b   1.000
_cell.length_c   1.000
_cell.angle_alpha   90.00
_cell.angle_beta   90.00
_cell.angle_gamma   90.00
#
_symmetry.space_group_name_H-M   'P 1'
#
loop_
_entity.id
_entity.type
_entity.pdbx_description
1 polymer ?
#
loop_
_entity_poly.entity_id
_entity_poly.type
_entity_poly.pdbx_seq_one_letter_code
_entity_poly.pdbx_strand_id
1 'polypeptide(L)'
;MQHNEYDIGAALKAIEDELIASMIRNMDRHRAEETKEGYNWSMWQAEQLKALEKYKRENQKRYSKQFKSINGQIGELLYQARQTGNMQQEIQILKAIQRGYRFPNMPKKLFNLLEEMDGKTFRQKASSLLKRFKGKEAARGTAEFFQLNDRKLEALIKATTQDMERAETAVLRMANDQYRKAIFNAQVYANSGAGTYEKAVDMATRDMLSRGLNCVEYANGARHTLADYADMAIRTASKRAYLQGEGEKRQEWGLATVIMNKRGNPCPKCLPFVGKVLIDDVWSGGKKVDGPYPLMSTAIAAGLYHPRCKDSHTTYFPGISTADVTWTKEELEAIEKTNQRQAERQHAARQVERFGRLAEFSLHPENKKKYQQKKNKWKQRLAQYRQADIMKTEGWTDEAIERRRLDEAAIAGHKSEYAILYDERGNKLFKKHGGQHEVIYTDDEWALMKNGVSTHNHPLGATFSPDDICVLKESGLKEIRAVGRDGVFVLKQPDIWPDELSSPDKIFAAYDTIQKELEPEFIQAYMDGRITDEHEYSILYQARILEELTDKYQLNYFVEKR
;
A
#
# COMPACT_ATOMS: atom_id res chain seq x y z
N MET A 1 -5.08 17.23 -6.39
CA MET A 1 -5.19 15.81 -6.00
C MET A 1 -3.81 15.36 -5.59
N GLN A 2 -3.64 14.80 -4.40
CA GLN A 2 -2.35 14.24 -3.96
C GLN A 2 -2.21 12.88 -4.66
N HIS A 3 -1.24 12.76 -5.57
CA HIS A 3 -0.93 11.51 -6.26
C HIS A 3 -0.11 10.61 -5.33
N ASN A 4 -0.37 9.29 -5.32
CA ASN A 4 0.44 8.33 -4.58
C ASN A 4 1.14 7.31 -5.50
N GLU A 5 2.03 6.48 -4.93
CA GLU A 5 2.82 5.50 -5.69
C GLU A 5 1.96 4.46 -6.43
N TYR A 6 0.79 4.10 -5.87
CA TYR A 6 -0.14 3.16 -6.49
C TYR A 6 -0.80 3.77 -7.73
N ASP A 7 -1.10 5.07 -7.71
CA ASP A 7 -1.69 5.77 -8.85
C ASP A 7 -0.74 5.78 -10.05
N ILE A 8 0.55 5.98 -9.81
CA ILE A 8 1.59 5.96 -10.86
C ILE A 8 1.75 4.54 -11.43
N GLY A 9 1.84 3.53 -10.57
CA GLY A 9 1.93 2.13 -11.01
C GLY A 9 0.72 1.71 -11.86
N ALA A 10 -0.49 2.12 -11.45
CA ALA A 10 -1.72 1.86 -12.21
C ALA A 10 -1.75 2.58 -13.55
N ALA A 11 -1.31 3.85 -13.61
CA ALA A 11 -1.23 4.61 -14.84
C ALA A 11 -0.26 3.97 -15.85
N LEU A 12 0.91 3.52 -15.39
CA LEU A 12 1.90 2.84 -16.24
C LEU A 12 1.39 1.48 -16.74
N LYS A 13 0.66 0.75 -15.90
CA LYS A 13 -0.02 -0.48 -16.32
C LYS A 13 -1.08 -0.22 -17.38
N ALA A 14 -1.88 0.83 -17.25
CA ALA A 14 -2.87 1.20 -18.26
C ALA A 14 -2.22 1.55 -19.61
N ILE A 15 -1.05 2.21 -19.60
CA ILE A 15 -0.26 2.46 -20.81
C ILE A 15 0.21 1.13 -21.44
N GLU A 16 0.75 0.21 -20.64
CA GLU A 16 1.17 -1.12 -21.11
C GLU A 16 -0.01 -1.89 -21.74
N ASP A 17 -1.15 -1.96 -21.05
CA ASP A 17 -2.33 -2.69 -21.50
C ASP A 17 -2.92 -2.09 -22.80
N GLU A 18 -2.96 -0.76 -22.94
CA GLU A 18 -3.42 -0.11 -24.17
C GLU A 18 -2.42 -0.26 -25.34
N LEU A 19 -1.10 -0.28 -25.08
CA LEU A 19 -0.11 -0.61 -26.10
C LEU A 19 -0.33 -2.02 -26.64
N ILE A 20 -0.52 -2.99 -25.74
CA ILE A 20 -0.85 -4.39 -26.08
C ILE A 20 -2.16 -4.45 -26.87
N ALA A 21 -3.22 -3.82 -26.37
CA ALA A 21 -4.53 -3.83 -27.01
C ALA A 21 -4.50 -3.20 -28.41
N SER A 22 -3.79 -2.07 -28.57
CA SER A 22 -3.63 -1.41 -29.87
C SER A 22 -2.89 -2.28 -30.89
N MET A 23 -1.85 -3.00 -30.49
CA MET A 23 -1.14 -3.93 -31.38
C MET A 23 -2.07 -5.04 -31.84
N ILE A 24 -2.87 -5.59 -30.94
CA ILE A 24 -3.79 -6.70 -31.22
C ILE A 24 -4.93 -6.26 -32.14
N ARG A 25 -5.52 -5.08 -31.90
CA ARG A 25 -6.50 -4.47 -32.82
C ARG A 25 -5.92 -4.30 -34.23
N ASN A 26 -4.65 -3.91 -34.33
CA ASN A 26 -3.98 -3.77 -35.61
C ASN A 26 -3.83 -5.13 -36.31
N MET A 27 -3.39 -6.16 -35.58
CA MET A 27 -3.27 -7.53 -36.11
C MET A 27 -4.61 -8.12 -36.56
N ASP A 28 -5.69 -7.87 -35.83
CA ASP A 28 -7.01 -8.40 -36.16
C ASP A 28 -7.63 -7.71 -37.39
N ARG A 29 -7.53 -6.38 -37.48
CA ARG A 29 -7.95 -5.63 -38.67
C ARG A 29 -7.21 -6.11 -39.92
N HIS A 30 -5.89 -6.27 -39.79
CA HIS A 30 -5.04 -6.77 -40.86
C HIS A 30 -5.46 -8.18 -41.31
N ARG A 31 -5.71 -9.10 -40.37
CA ARG A 31 -6.24 -10.44 -40.68
C ARG A 31 -7.55 -10.37 -41.48
N ALA A 32 -8.45 -9.47 -41.11
CA ALA A 32 -9.74 -9.32 -41.78
C ALA A 32 -9.61 -8.77 -43.22
N GLU A 33 -8.70 -7.82 -43.44
CA GLU A 33 -8.38 -7.28 -44.78
C GLU A 33 -7.76 -8.35 -45.68
N GLU A 34 -6.81 -9.14 -45.17
CA GLU A 34 -6.17 -10.23 -45.93
C GLU A 34 -7.16 -11.32 -46.36
N THR A 35 -8.05 -11.72 -45.45
CA THR A 35 -9.09 -12.72 -45.73
C THR A 35 -10.03 -12.25 -46.85
N LYS A 36 -10.28 -10.94 -46.92
CA LYS A 36 -11.16 -10.33 -47.91
C LYS A 36 -10.50 -10.20 -49.30
N GLU A 37 -9.20 -9.94 -49.37
CA GLU A 37 -8.51 -9.64 -50.63
C GLU A 37 -7.78 -10.83 -51.28
N GLY A 38 -7.52 -11.91 -50.54
CA GLY A 38 -7.05 -13.18 -51.12
C GLY A 38 -5.61 -13.21 -51.67
N TYR A 39 -4.72 -12.31 -51.21
CA TYR A 39 -3.32 -12.21 -51.68
C TYR A 39 -2.26 -12.73 -50.68
N ASN A 40 -1.04 -13.02 -51.17
CA ASN A 40 0.11 -13.52 -50.38
C ASN A 40 1.36 -12.59 -50.37
N TRP A 41 1.59 -11.96 -49.20
CA TRP A 41 2.80 -11.60 -48.43
C TRP A 41 4.07 -10.86 -48.96
N SER A 42 4.54 -10.94 -50.21
CA SER A 42 5.90 -10.39 -50.53
C SER A 42 6.00 -8.86 -50.62
N MET A 43 4.99 -8.17 -51.16
CA MET A 43 4.94 -6.69 -51.17
C MET A 43 4.60 -6.07 -49.80
N TRP A 44 4.05 -6.87 -48.89
CA TRP A 44 3.28 -6.37 -47.76
C TRP A 44 4.12 -6.17 -46.49
N GLN A 45 5.31 -6.79 -46.43
CA GLN A 45 6.32 -6.51 -45.40
C GLN A 45 6.74 -5.03 -45.39
N ALA A 46 6.75 -4.37 -46.55
CA ALA A 46 7.01 -2.94 -46.68
C ALA A 46 5.87 -2.07 -46.12
N GLU A 47 4.62 -2.49 -46.27
CA GLU A 47 3.46 -1.82 -45.67
C GLU A 47 3.41 -2.01 -44.16
N GLN A 48 3.74 -3.20 -43.66
CA GLN A 48 3.85 -3.46 -42.22
C GLN A 48 4.94 -2.61 -41.57
N LEU A 49 6.08 -2.43 -42.23
CA LEU A 49 7.14 -1.52 -41.75
C LEU A 49 6.69 -0.05 -41.77
N LYS A 50 5.90 0.37 -42.77
CA LYS A 50 5.30 1.73 -42.81
C LYS A 50 4.26 1.93 -41.72
N ALA A 51 3.37 0.97 -41.48
CA ALA A 51 2.37 1.00 -40.42
C ALA A 51 3.03 1.02 -39.03
N LEU A 52 4.12 0.26 -38.86
CA LEU A 52 4.94 0.27 -37.65
C LEU A 52 5.62 1.63 -37.43
N GLU A 53 6.14 2.28 -38.46
CA GLU A 53 6.77 3.59 -38.32
C GLU A 53 5.74 4.69 -37.99
N LYS A 54 4.52 4.57 -38.53
CA LYS A 54 3.37 5.42 -38.16
C LYS A 54 2.94 5.17 -36.70
N TYR A 55 2.78 3.91 -36.31
CA TYR A 55 2.47 3.48 -34.95
C TYR A 55 3.50 3.99 -33.93
N LYS A 56 4.79 3.90 -34.26
CA LYS A 56 5.90 4.45 -33.45
C LYS A 56 5.76 5.96 -33.25
N ARG A 57 5.51 6.72 -34.32
CA ARG A 57 5.33 8.18 -34.25
C ARG A 57 4.09 8.56 -33.45
N GLU A 58 2.99 7.84 -33.61
CA GLU A 58 1.73 8.09 -32.91
C GLU A 58 1.82 7.76 -31.42
N ASN A 59 2.39 6.61 -31.05
CA ASN A 59 2.60 6.24 -29.66
C ASN A 59 3.57 7.19 -28.95
N GLN A 60 4.67 7.56 -29.60
CA GLN A 60 5.60 8.52 -29.05
C GLN A 60 4.92 9.87 -28.78
N LYS A 61 4.05 10.34 -29.68
CA LYS A 61 3.26 11.56 -29.46
C LYS A 61 2.20 11.40 -28.36
N ARG A 62 1.49 10.27 -28.32
CA ARG A 62 0.40 10.01 -27.37
C ARG A 62 0.90 9.87 -25.93
N TYR A 63 1.97 9.12 -25.72
CA TYR A 63 2.43 8.76 -24.39
C TYR A 63 3.52 9.68 -23.84
N SER A 64 4.27 10.42 -24.68
CA SER A 64 5.30 11.36 -24.19
C SER A 64 4.77 12.39 -23.20
N LYS A 65 3.56 12.92 -23.42
CA LYS A 65 2.93 13.86 -22.47
C LYS A 65 2.55 13.19 -21.15
N GLN A 66 2.04 11.96 -21.22
CA GLN A 66 1.65 11.18 -20.04
C GLN A 66 2.87 10.83 -19.19
N PHE A 67 3.93 10.32 -19.82
CA PHE A 67 5.21 10.05 -19.16
C PHE A 67 5.84 11.31 -18.55
N LYS A 68 5.83 12.44 -19.26
CA LYS A 68 6.31 13.72 -18.71
C LYS A 68 5.52 14.15 -17.47
N SER A 69 4.21 13.95 -17.47
CA SER A 69 3.35 14.22 -16.30
C SER A 69 3.69 13.30 -15.12
N ILE A 70 3.88 12.00 -15.38
CA ILE A 70 4.25 11.01 -14.36
C ILE A 70 5.62 11.34 -13.76
N ASN A 71 6.61 11.69 -14.58
CA ASN A 71 7.95 12.06 -14.11
C ASN A 71 7.92 13.34 -13.25
N GLY A 72 7.03 14.29 -13.53
CA GLY A 72 6.79 15.44 -12.67
C GLY A 72 6.25 15.05 -11.28
N GLN A 73 5.30 14.10 -11.23
CA GLN A 73 4.71 13.61 -9.97
C GLN A 73 5.70 12.85 -9.10
N ILE A 74 6.65 12.12 -9.70
CA ILE A 74 7.70 11.40 -8.96
C ILE A 74 8.55 12.36 -8.14
N GLY A 75 8.96 13.50 -8.71
CA GLY A 75 9.75 14.50 -7.99
C GLY A 75 9.03 15.06 -6.75
N GLU A 76 7.75 15.37 -6.90
CA GLU A 76 6.92 15.87 -5.79
C GLU A 76 6.76 14.83 -4.68
N LEU A 77 6.52 13.56 -5.05
CA LEU A 77 6.42 12.44 -4.12
C LEU A 77 7.70 12.26 -3.29
N LEU A 78 8.87 12.29 -3.94
CA LEU A 78 10.15 12.13 -3.25
C LEU A 78 10.44 13.31 -2.31
N TYR A 79 10.04 14.53 -2.70
CA TYR A 79 10.15 15.69 -1.82
C TYR A 79 9.24 15.57 -0.60
N GLN A 80 7.98 15.18 -0.80
CA GLN A 80 7.02 14.95 0.29
C GLN A 80 7.53 13.86 1.25
N ALA A 81 8.02 12.74 0.72
CA ALA A 81 8.57 11.65 1.54
C ALA A 81 9.73 12.11 2.43
N ARG A 82 10.66 12.92 1.90
CA ARG A 82 11.76 13.51 2.70
C ARG A 82 11.22 14.43 3.80
N GLN A 83 10.29 15.33 3.47
CA GLN A 83 9.72 16.27 4.44
C GLN A 83 8.98 15.55 5.58
N THR A 84 8.25 14.48 5.26
CA THR A 84 7.61 13.62 6.26
C THR A 84 8.65 12.98 7.19
N GLY A 85 9.74 12.43 6.64
CA GLY A 85 10.84 11.87 7.43
C GLY A 85 11.46 12.90 8.38
N ASN A 86 11.78 14.10 7.89
CA ASN A 86 12.27 15.21 8.71
C ASN A 86 11.34 15.51 9.89
N MET A 87 10.05 15.71 9.61
CA MET A 87 9.05 16.10 10.60
C MET A 87 8.83 15.02 11.66
N GLN A 88 8.70 13.76 11.24
CA GLN A 88 8.51 12.64 12.18
C GLN A 88 9.72 12.47 13.11
N GLN A 89 10.93 12.64 12.56
CA GLN A 89 12.14 12.58 13.35
C GLN A 89 12.27 13.76 14.34
N GLU A 90 11.87 14.97 13.93
CA GLU A 90 11.85 16.14 14.82
C GLU A 90 10.89 15.91 15.99
N ILE A 91 9.70 15.38 15.73
CA ILE A 91 8.72 15.01 16.76
C ILE A 91 9.34 14.00 17.75
N GLN A 92 10.03 12.97 17.27
CA GLN A 92 10.69 11.97 18.13
C GLN A 92 11.79 12.58 19.01
N ILE A 93 12.61 13.49 18.47
CA ILE A 93 13.66 14.17 19.24
C ILE A 93 13.06 15.03 20.34
N LEU A 94 12.02 15.83 20.03
CA LEU A 94 11.33 16.67 21.02
C LEU A 94 10.73 15.84 22.15
N LYS A 95 10.15 14.69 21.81
CA LYS A 95 9.63 13.70 22.76
C LYS A 95 10.72 13.12 23.65
N ALA A 96 11.90 12.80 23.11
CA ALA A 96 13.06 12.36 23.89
C ALA A 96 13.53 13.41 24.90
N ILE A 97 13.58 14.68 24.51
CA ILE A 97 13.91 15.80 25.41
C ILE A 97 12.93 15.87 26.58
N GLN A 98 11.62 15.75 26.31
CA GLN A 98 10.58 15.80 27.35
C GLN A 98 10.74 14.70 28.41
N ARG A 99 11.31 13.55 28.05
CA ARG A 99 11.61 12.45 28.98
C ARG A 99 12.92 12.62 29.72
N GLY A 100 13.60 13.75 29.55
CA GLY A 100 14.86 14.06 30.21
C GLY A 100 16.11 13.67 29.44
N TYR A 101 16.02 13.29 28.15
CA TYR A 101 17.22 13.05 27.35
C TYR A 101 18.02 14.34 27.18
N ARG A 102 19.30 14.32 27.56
CA ARG A 102 20.21 15.45 27.37
C ARG A 102 21.11 15.21 26.17
N PHE A 103 20.97 16.07 25.17
CA PHE A 103 21.79 16.01 23.95
C PHE A 103 23.16 16.64 24.19
N PRO A 104 24.26 16.00 23.76
CA PRO A 104 25.61 16.53 23.92
C PRO A 104 25.82 17.90 23.25
N ASN A 105 25.16 18.13 22.11
CA ASN A 105 25.34 19.31 21.25
C ASN A 105 24.02 20.10 21.05
N MET A 106 23.25 20.33 22.13
CA MET A 106 21.97 21.02 22.02
C MET A 106 22.13 22.50 21.57
N PRO A 107 21.37 22.97 20.55
CA PRO A 107 21.41 24.37 20.14
C PRO A 107 20.95 25.31 21.27
N LYS A 108 21.77 26.31 21.64
CA LYS A 108 21.48 27.25 22.75
C LYS A 108 20.11 27.92 22.67
N LYS A 109 19.63 28.25 21.47
CA LYS A 109 18.32 28.89 21.24
C LYS A 109 17.15 27.99 21.67
N LEU A 110 17.32 26.68 21.57
CA LEU A 110 16.34 25.69 22.02
C LEU A 110 16.47 25.42 23.52
N PHE A 111 17.69 25.43 24.06
CA PHE A 111 17.93 25.37 25.51
C PHE A 111 17.20 26.50 26.24
N ASN A 112 17.34 27.73 25.73
CA ASN A 112 16.62 28.90 26.23
C ASN A 112 15.09 28.76 26.08
N LEU A 113 14.60 28.15 24.99
CA LEU A 113 13.18 27.89 24.79
C LEU A 113 12.63 26.87 25.81
N LEU A 114 13.41 25.83 26.11
CA LEU A 114 13.06 24.80 27.09
C LEU A 114 13.08 25.36 28.53
N GLU A 115 14.04 26.24 28.86
CA GLU A 115 14.09 26.98 30.14
C GLU A 115 12.92 27.97 30.28
N GLU A 116 12.56 28.71 29.23
CA GLU A 116 11.39 29.61 29.20
C GLU A 116 10.05 28.86 29.37
N MET A 117 10.06 27.54 29.16
CA MET A 117 8.93 26.63 29.26
C MET A 117 8.87 25.89 30.61
N ASP A 118 9.86 26.06 31.49
CA ASP A 118 9.85 25.48 32.82
C ASP A 118 8.74 26.12 33.69
N GLY A 119 7.96 25.32 34.40
CA GLY A 119 6.83 25.78 35.23
C GLY A 119 5.48 26.11 34.53
N LYS A 120 5.35 26.01 33.20
CA LYS A 120 4.07 26.25 32.48
C LYS A 120 3.26 24.97 32.21
N THR A 121 1.92 25.05 32.22
CA THR A 121 1.03 23.90 31.94
C THR A 121 0.93 23.58 30.44
N PHE A 122 0.62 22.32 30.09
CA PHE A 122 0.61 21.81 28.70
C PHE A 122 -0.28 22.62 27.73
N ARG A 123 -1.47 23.07 28.15
CA ARG A 123 -2.34 23.94 27.32
C ARG A 123 -1.72 25.30 27.00
N GLN A 124 -0.96 25.87 27.94
CA GLN A 124 -0.26 27.14 27.74
C GLN A 124 0.97 26.96 26.83
N LYS A 125 1.65 25.81 26.94
CA LYS A 125 2.76 25.40 26.08
C LYS A 125 2.29 25.16 24.63
N ALA A 126 1.21 24.40 24.45
CA ALA A 126 0.64 24.08 23.14
C ALA A 126 0.10 25.33 22.42
N SER A 127 -0.61 26.24 23.13
CA SER A 127 -1.14 27.45 22.49
C SER A 127 -0.05 28.45 22.10
N SER A 128 1.06 28.50 22.84
CA SER A 128 2.21 29.36 22.54
C SER A 128 3.04 28.84 21.36
N LEU A 129 3.24 27.51 21.28
CA LEU A 129 3.80 26.87 20.08
C LEU A 129 2.89 27.13 18.86
N LEU A 130 1.61 26.75 18.94
CA LEU A 130 0.64 26.89 17.84
C LEU A 130 0.48 28.35 17.36
N LYS A 131 0.52 29.34 18.24
CA LYS A 131 0.48 30.77 17.87
C LYS A 131 1.72 31.20 17.07
N ARG A 132 2.90 30.68 17.40
CA ARG A 132 4.16 31.00 16.69
C ARG A 132 4.27 30.25 15.36
N PHE A 133 3.76 29.01 15.30
CA PHE A 133 3.65 28.22 14.06
C PHE A 133 2.60 28.75 13.08
N LYS A 134 1.63 29.56 13.53
CA LYS A 134 0.66 30.29 12.68
C LYS A 134 1.18 31.65 12.15
N GLY A 135 2.34 32.14 12.59
CA GLY A 135 2.88 33.44 12.19
C GLY A 135 3.65 33.39 10.88
N LYS A 136 3.27 34.24 9.90
CA LYS A 136 3.91 34.35 8.57
C LYS A 136 5.42 34.65 8.59
N GLU A 137 5.98 35.10 9.71
CA GLU A 137 7.43 35.34 9.85
C GLU A 137 8.26 34.06 10.03
N ALA A 138 7.67 32.96 10.50
CA ALA A 138 8.37 31.67 10.61
C ALA A 138 8.79 31.14 9.24
N ALA A 139 8.04 31.43 8.17
CA ALA A 139 8.35 30.98 6.81
C ALA A 139 9.67 31.54 6.25
N ARG A 140 10.18 32.67 6.75
CA ARG A 140 11.48 33.24 6.30
C ARG A 140 12.67 32.71 7.11
N GLY A 141 12.56 32.64 8.43
CA GLY A 141 13.63 32.12 9.29
C GLY A 141 13.79 30.58 9.24
N THR A 142 12.72 29.87 8.85
CA THR A 142 12.77 28.43 8.60
C THR A 142 13.36 28.11 7.22
N ALA A 143 13.12 28.93 6.20
CA ALA A 143 13.71 28.73 4.86
C ALA A 143 15.26 28.77 4.85
N GLU A 144 15.88 29.57 5.71
CA GLU A 144 17.35 29.60 5.88
C GLU A 144 17.88 28.49 6.81
N PHE A 145 17.03 27.93 7.68
CA PHE A 145 17.37 26.79 8.56
C PHE A 145 17.21 25.43 7.84
N PHE A 146 16.41 25.36 6.77
CA PHE A 146 16.11 24.14 5.99
C PHE A 146 17.04 23.87 4.81
N GLN A 147 18.02 24.74 4.56
CA GLN A 147 18.98 24.51 3.49
C GLN A 147 20.19 23.77 4.03
N LEU A 148 20.18 22.43 3.95
CA LEU A 148 21.37 21.61 3.74
C LEU A 148 20.98 20.21 3.24
N ASN A 149 21.74 19.79 2.22
CA ASN A 149 21.72 18.54 1.45
C ASN A 149 20.62 18.28 0.39
N ASP A 150 20.08 19.33 -0.24
CA ASP A 150 19.24 19.18 -1.44
C ASP A 150 19.94 18.37 -2.56
N ARG A 151 21.27 18.44 -2.64
CA ARG A 151 22.08 17.70 -3.63
C ARG A 151 21.87 16.18 -3.62
N LYS A 152 21.69 15.56 -2.44
CA LYS A 152 21.48 14.10 -2.34
C LYS A 152 20.08 13.71 -2.79
N LEU A 153 19.07 14.50 -2.40
CA LEU A 153 17.69 14.31 -2.85
C LEU A 153 17.57 14.57 -4.36
N GLU A 154 18.16 15.65 -4.86
CA GLU A 154 18.21 15.97 -6.29
C GLU A 154 18.89 14.86 -7.10
N ALA A 155 19.99 14.29 -6.59
CA ALA A 155 20.65 13.16 -7.23
C ALA A 155 19.74 11.92 -7.27
N LEU A 156 18.99 11.65 -6.20
CA LEU A 156 18.03 10.54 -6.14
C LEU A 156 16.85 10.75 -7.08
N ILE A 157 16.28 11.96 -7.11
CA ILE A 157 15.21 12.34 -8.04
C ILE A 157 15.72 12.17 -9.47
N LYS A 158 16.87 12.76 -9.79
CA LYS A 158 17.48 12.68 -11.12
C LYS A 158 17.74 11.24 -11.54
N ALA A 159 18.30 10.41 -10.67
CA ALA A 159 18.56 9.00 -10.97
C ALA A 159 17.26 8.24 -11.24
N THR A 160 16.24 8.44 -10.38
CA THR A 160 14.93 7.78 -10.53
C THR A 160 14.24 8.22 -11.82
N THR A 161 14.24 9.52 -12.14
CA THR A 161 13.67 10.05 -13.39
C THR A 161 14.41 9.52 -14.62
N GLN A 162 15.75 9.48 -14.60
CA GLN A 162 16.52 8.94 -15.72
C GLN A 162 16.27 7.44 -15.94
N ASP A 163 16.13 6.68 -14.86
CA ASP A 163 15.78 5.26 -14.92
C ASP A 163 14.37 5.06 -15.52
N MET A 164 13.41 5.92 -15.17
CA MET A 164 12.08 5.91 -15.79
C MET A 164 12.14 6.26 -17.28
N GLU A 165 12.81 7.34 -17.67
CA GLU A 165 12.95 7.74 -19.09
C GLU A 165 13.58 6.63 -19.96
N ARG A 166 14.56 5.90 -19.40
CA ARG A 166 15.16 4.73 -20.05
C ARG A 166 14.16 3.58 -20.19
N ALA A 167 13.42 3.28 -19.12
CA ALA A 167 12.40 2.24 -19.13
C ALA A 167 11.28 2.57 -20.13
N GLU A 168 10.82 3.82 -20.21
CA GLU A 168 9.85 4.30 -21.19
C GLU A 168 10.31 4.03 -22.63
N THR A 169 11.55 4.41 -22.94
CA THR A 169 12.15 4.18 -24.26
C THR A 169 12.25 2.68 -24.56
N ALA A 170 12.65 1.88 -23.57
CA ALA A 170 12.76 0.43 -23.69
C ALA A 170 11.41 -0.23 -23.94
N VAL A 171 10.32 0.23 -23.31
CA VAL A 171 8.96 -0.28 -23.51
C VAL A 171 8.48 -0.05 -24.93
N LEU A 172 8.62 1.18 -25.43
CA LEU A 172 8.20 1.52 -26.79
C LEU A 172 8.99 0.72 -27.82
N ARG A 173 10.29 0.50 -27.59
CA ARG A 173 11.12 -0.37 -28.42
C ARG A 173 10.67 -1.82 -28.34
N MET A 174 10.46 -2.34 -27.13
CA MET A 174 10.04 -3.73 -26.89
C MET A 174 8.69 -4.03 -27.55
N ALA A 175 7.72 -3.12 -27.46
CA ALA A 175 6.44 -3.26 -28.14
C ALA A 175 6.64 -3.45 -29.65
N ASN A 176 7.49 -2.63 -30.27
CA ASN A 176 7.82 -2.75 -31.69
C ASN A 176 8.53 -4.08 -32.02
N ASP A 177 9.50 -4.48 -31.22
CA ASP A 177 10.27 -5.72 -31.44
C ASP A 177 9.37 -6.96 -31.28
N GLN A 178 8.47 -6.98 -30.29
CA GLN A 178 7.50 -8.06 -30.11
C GLN A 178 6.50 -8.13 -31.25
N TYR A 179 6.02 -6.97 -31.75
CA TYR A 179 5.14 -6.93 -32.91
C TYR A 179 5.82 -7.52 -34.16
N ARG A 180 7.08 -7.12 -34.43
CA ARG A 180 7.88 -7.68 -35.54
C ARG A 180 8.10 -9.17 -35.40
N LYS A 181 8.45 -9.63 -34.19
CA LYS A 181 8.68 -11.04 -33.89
C LYS A 181 7.40 -11.86 -34.06
N ALA A 182 6.25 -11.31 -33.66
CA ALA A 182 4.96 -11.96 -33.82
C ALA A 182 4.62 -12.19 -35.30
N ILE A 183 4.82 -11.17 -36.13
CA ILE A 183 4.65 -11.25 -37.59
C ILE A 183 5.61 -12.28 -38.20
N PHE A 184 6.90 -12.19 -37.87
CA PHE A 184 7.92 -13.09 -38.41
C PHE A 184 7.64 -14.55 -38.06
N ASN A 185 7.31 -14.84 -36.80
CA ASN A 185 6.97 -16.20 -36.36
C ASN A 185 5.71 -16.72 -37.06
N ALA A 186 4.72 -15.86 -37.26
CA ALA A 186 3.51 -16.23 -37.98
C ALA A 186 3.82 -16.60 -39.44
N GLN A 187 4.69 -15.82 -40.10
CA GLN A 187 5.16 -16.05 -41.47
C GLN A 187 5.93 -17.37 -41.60
N VAL A 188 6.91 -17.62 -40.72
CA VAL A 188 7.69 -18.87 -40.74
C VAL A 188 6.80 -20.09 -40.55
N TYR A 189 5.85 -20.02 -39.61
CA TYR A 189 4.93 -21.12 -39.34
C TYR A 189 3.97 -21.39 -40.51
N ALA A 190 3.41 -20.34 -41.13
CA ALA A 190 2.56 -20.48 -42.32
C ALA A 190 3.32 -21.05 -43.52
N ASN A 191 4.54 -20.56 -43.77
CA ASN A 191 5.38 -21.00 -44.89
C ASN A 191 5.92 -22.43 -44.73
N SER A 192 5.98 -22.94 -43.49
CA SER A 192 6.45 -24.30 -43.20
C SER A 192 5.41 -25.40 -43.50
N GLY A 193 4.16 -25.03 -43.84
CA GLY A 193 3.06 -25.98 -44.02
C GLY A 193 2.59 -26.67 -42.73
N ALA A 194 3.18 -26.35 -41.56
CA ALA A 194 2.88 -26.99 -40.27
C ALA A 194 1.58 -26.52 -39.59
N GLY A 195 0.84 -25.58 -40.18
CA GLY A 195 -0.45 -25.12 -39.68
C GLY A 195 -1.01 -23.92 -40.44
N THR A 196 -2.18 -23.45 -40.00
CA THR A 196 -2.87 -22.29 -40.60
C THR A 196 -2.27 -20.97 -40.11
N TYR A 197 -2.34 -19.93 -40.94
CA TYR A 197 -1.98 -18.56 -40.60
C TYR A 197 -2.61 -18.10 -39.28
N GLU A 198 -3.87 -18.45 -39.07
CA GLU A 198 -4.65 -18.06 -37.90
C GLU A 198 -4.08 -18.66 -36.61
N LYS A 199 -3.58 -19.88 -36.68
CA LYS A 199 -2.90 -20.55 -35.57
C LYS A 199 -1.53 -19.92 -35.32
N ALA A 200 -0.85 -19.49 -36.37
CA ALA A 200 0.43 -18.78 -36.32
C ALA A 200 0.33 -17.44 -35.56
N VAL A 201 -0.65 -16.62 -35.96
CA VAL A 201 -0.94 -15.30 -35.37
C VAL A 201 -1.34 -15.46 -33.90
N ASP A 202 -2.15 -16.46 -33.57
CA ASP A 202 -2.55 -16.73 -32.19
C ASP A 202 -1.39 -17.24 -31.32
N MET A 203 -0.52 -18.12 -31.81
CA MET A 203 0.66 -18.56 -31.07
C MET A 203 1.60 -17.38 -30.76
N ALA A 204 1.80 -16.50 -31.74
CA ALA A 204 2.59 -15.29 -31.57
C ALA A 204 1.96 -14.32 -30.55
N THR A 205 0.64 -14.12 -30.64
CA THR A 205 -0.14 -13.28 -29.72
C THR A 205 -0.12 -13.85 -28.30
N ARG A 206 -0.23 -15.17 -28.15
CA ARG A 206 -0.14 -15.88 -26.87
C ARG A 206 1.23 -15.69 -26.22
N ASP A 207 2.31 -15.89 -26.99
CA ASP A 207 3.67 -15.78 -26.45
C ASP A 207 3.94 -14.37 -25.91
N MET A 208 3.43 -13.35 -26.60
CA MET A 208 3.47 -11.95 -26.17
C MET A 208 2.60 -11.71 -24.92
N LEU A 209 1.31 -12.04 -24.96
CA LEU A 209 0.35 -11.81 -23.88
C LEU A 209 0.72 -12.53 -22.57
N SER A 210 1.32 -13.72 -22.71
CA SER A 210 1.71 -14.54 -21.55
C SER A 210 2.91 -13.97 -20.79
N ARG A 211 3.70 -13.11 -21.44
CA ARG A 211 4.91 -12.49 -20.88
C ARG A 211 4.69 -11.01 -20.53
N GLY A 212 3.81 -10.29 -21.23
CA GLY A 212 3.68 -8.83 -21.12
C GLY A 212 4.81 -8.09 -21.84
N LEU A 213 4.87 -6.77 -21.73
CA LEU A 213 5.98 -5.97 -22.26
C LEU A 213 7.13 -5.95 -21.25
N ASN A 214 7.77 -7.11 -21.05
CA ASN A 214 8.92 -7.28 -20.16
C ASN A 214 10.19 -6.61 -20.72
N CYS A 215 10.21 -5.30 -20.59
CA CYS A 215 11.14 -4.35 -21.20
C CYS A 215 12.36 -4.04 -20.34
N VAL A 216 12.29 -4.31 -19.03
CA VAL A 216 13.40 -4.07 -18.10
C VAL A 216 14.08 -5.39 -17.80
N GLU A 217 15.36 -5.50 -18.14
CA GLU A 217 16.20 -6.66 -17.86
C GLU A 217 17.25 -6.30 -16.82
N TYR A 218 17.33 -7.10 -15.76
CA TYR A 218 18.34 -6.95 -14.71
C TYR A 218 19.62 -7.68 -15.11
N ALA A 219 20.74 -7.32 -14.47
CA ALA A 219 22.05 -7.96 -14.71
C ALA A 219 22.05 -9.49 -14.53
N ASN A 220 21.10 -10.03 -13.75
CA ASN A 220 20.90 -11.46 -13.55
C ASN A 220 19.99 -12.12 -14.62
N GLY A 221 19.63 -11.41 -15.68
CA GLY A 221 18.75 -11.89 -16.75
C GLY A 221 17.26 -11.91 -16.41
N ALA A 222 16.87 -11.52 -15.19
CA ALA A 222 15.46 -11.41 -14.82
C ALA A 222 14.80 -10.26 -15.60
N ARG A 223 13.56 -10.49 -16.08
CA ARG A 223 12.81 -9.51 -16.85
C ARG A 223 11.54 -9.08 -16.15
N HIS A 224 11.28 -7.78 -16.16
CA HIS A 224 10.17 -7.14 -15.47
C HIS A 224 9.36 -6.25 -16.44
N THR A 225 8.06 -6.12 -16.19
CA THR A 225 7.22 -5.14 -16.89
C THR A 225 7.54 -3.72 -16.43
N LEU A 226 7.11 -2.71 -17.19
CA LEU A 226 7.28 -1.31 -16.81
C LEU A 226 6.61 -1.01 -15.48
N ALA A 227 5.37 -1.45 -15.31
CA ALA A 227 4.59 -1.19 -14.10
C ALA A 227 5.24 -1.82 -12.86
N ASP A 228 5.75 -3.05 -12.96
CA ASP A 228 6.44 -3.72 -11.87
C ASP A 228 7.77 -3.03 -11.54
N TYR A 229 8.56 -2.65 -12.55
CA TYR A 229 9.79 -1.92 -12.33
C TYR A 229 9.56 -0.54 -11.70
N ALA A 230 8.57 0.21 -12.18
CA ALA A 230 8.25 1.53 -11.67
C ALA A 230 7.73 1.49 -10.23
N ASP A 231 6.81 0.58 -9.90
CA ASP A 231 6.37 0.39 -8.51
C ASP A 231 7.54 0.05 -7.58
N MET A 232 8.46 -0.82 -8.03
CA MET A 232 9.69 -1.13 -7.29
C MET A 232 10.56 0.12 -7.09
N ALA A 233 10.86 0.83 -8.18
CA ALA A 233 11.80 1.94 -8.20
C ALA A 233 11.29 3.12 -7.35
N ILE A 234 10.01 3.48 -7.52
CA ILE A 234 9.36 4.58 -6.81
C ILE A 234 9.32 4.27 -5.31
N ARG A 235 8.81 3.11 -4.88
CA ARG A 235 8.80 2.72 -3.45
C ARG A 235 10.17 2.78 -2.81
N THR A 236 11.16 2.29 -3.53
CA THR A 236 12.54 2.25 -3.04
C THR A 236 13.11 3.66 -2.93
N ALA A 237 12.86 4.52 -3.93
CA ALA A 237 13.28 5.92 -3.91
C ALA A 237 12.57 6.71 -2.81
N SER A 238 11.24 6.58 -2.65
CA SER A 238 10.48 7.24 -1.58
C SER A 238 10.98 6.83 -0.21
N LYS A 239 11.24 5.53 -0.01
CA LYS A 239 11.81 5.04 1.26
C LYS A 239 13.18 5.66 1.53
N ARG A 240 14.05 5.73 0.51
CA ARG A 240 15.37 6.37 0.66
C ARG A 240 15.26 7.87 0.95
N ALA A 241 14.34 8.58 0.30
CA ALA A 241 14.09 10.00 0.54
C ALA A 241 13.60 10.24 1.97
N TYR A 242 12.67 9.42 2.45
CA TYR A 242 12.19 9.43 3.83
C TYR A 242 13.33 9.18 4.84
N LEU A 243 14.13 8.13 4.65
CA LEU A 243 15.26 7.80 5.54
C LEU A 243 16.36 8.87 5.51
N GLN A 244 16.61 9.47 4.33
CA GLN A 244 17.53 10.60 4.19
C GLN A 244 17.07 11.80 5.02
N GLY A 245 15.77 12.12 5.01
CA GLY A 245 15.22 13.18 5.85
C GLY A 245 15.40 12.90 7.34
N GLU A 246 14.98 11.73 7.80
CA GLU A 246 15.21 11.36 9.20
C GLU A 246 16.70 11.42 9.58
N GLY A 247 17.58 10.93 8.71
CA GLY A 247 19.02 10.91 8.95
C GLY A 247 19.64 12.30 9.03
N GLU A 248 19.24 13.24 8.17
CA GLU A 248 19.65 14.65 8.22
C GLU A 248 19.25 15.29 9.55
N LYS A 249 18.01 15.04 9.99
CA LYS A 249 17.56 15.56 11.27
C LYS A 249 18.29 14.91 12.44
N ARG A 250 18.69 13.65 12.37
CA ARG A 250 19.58 13.05 13.40
C ARG A 250 20.97 13.67 13.37
N GLN A 251 21.52 13.92 12.19
CA GLN A 251 22.83 14.54 12.00
C GLN A 251 22.89 15.93 12.63
N GLU A 252 21.87 16.78 12.39
CA GLU A 252 21.75 18.11 13.00
C GLU A 252 21.86 18.08 14.54
N TRP A 253 21.38 17.00 15.16
CA TRP A 253 21.33 16.84 16.61
C TRP A 253 22.46 15.98 17.17
N GLY A 254 23.43 15.60 16.32
CA GLY A 254 24.57 14.78 16.70
C GLY A 254 24.19 13.36 17.12
N LEU A 255 23.12 12.81 16.56
CA LEU A 255 22.67 11.45 16.79
C LEU A 255 23.07 10.57 15.61
N ALA A 256 23.59 9.38 15.91
CA ALA A 256 23.98 8.41 14.90
C ALA A 256 23.51 6.98 15.20
N THR A 257 22.94 6.71 16.37
CA THR A 257 22.47 5.37 16.75
C THR A 257 20.99 5.21 16.45
N VAL A 258 20.64 4.14 15.77
CA VAL A 258 19.26 3.80 15.40
C VAL A 258 18.95 2.37 15.80
N ILE A 259 17.68 2.07 16.02
CA ILE A 259 17.20 0.71 16.27
C ILE A 259 16.25 0.27 15.16
N MET A 260 16.49 -0.91 14.61
CA MET A 260 15.60 -1.50 13.60
C MET A 260 14.29 -1.93 14.23
N ASN A 261 13.17 -1.43 13.72
CA ASN A 261 11.86 -1.67 14.31
C ASN A 261 11.44 -3.13 14.17
N LYS A 262 10.99 -3.75 15.27
CA LYS A 262 10.38 -5.09 15.27
C LYS A 262 8.98 -5.03 14.69
N ARG A 263 8.76 -5.73 13.58
CA ARG A 263 7.47 -5.84 12.88
C ARG A 263 7.06 -7.31 12.81
N GLY A 264 5.77 -7.61 12.79
CA GLY A 264 5.30 -9.00 12.85
C GLY A 264 5.65 -9.90 11.66
N ASN A 265 6.07 -9.35 10.50
CA ASN A 265 6.47 -10.16 9.35
C ASN A 265 7.62 -9.49 8.56
N PRO A 266 8.87 -9.58 9.05
CA PRO A 266 10.04 -9.16 8.29
C PRO A 266 10.33 -10.16 7.17
N CYS A 267 10.95 -9.68 6.09
CA CYS A 267 11.43 -10.60 5.07
C CYS A 267 12.73 -11.31 5.54
N PRO A 268 13.11 -12.43 4.92
CA PRO A 268 14.33 -13.16 5.29
C PRO A 268 15.63 -12.34 5.20
N LYS A 269 15.69 -11.32 4.33
CA LYS A 269 16.87 -10.46 4.15
C LYS A 269 17.05 -9.46 5.29
N CYS A 270 15.94 -8.97 5.84
CA CYS A 270 15.96 -7.94 6.88
C CYS A 270 15.89 -8.51 8.29
N LEU A 271 15.30 -9.71 8.44
CA LEU A 271 15.15 -10.43 9.70
C LEU A 271 16.42 -10.44 10.57
N PRO A 272 17.66 -10.63 10.03
CA PRO A 272 18.88 -10.64 10.84
C PRO A 272 19.20 -9.31 11.55
N PHE A 273 18.61 -8.20 11.11
CA PHE A 273 18.89 -6.86 11.63
C PHE A 273 17.77 -6.29 12.50
N VAL A 274 16.55 -6.83 12.38
CA VAL A 274 15.38 -6.36 13.12
C VAL A 274 15.59 -6.50 14.63
N GLY A 275 15.23 -5.47 15.40
CA GLY A 275 15.42 -5.41 16.85
C GLY A 275 16.83 -4.99 17.29
N LYS A 276 17.79 -4.92 16.35
CA LYS A 276 19.18 -4.57 16.67
C LYS A 276 19.43 -3.07 16.56
N VAL A 277 20.29 -2.58 17.44
CA VAL A 277 20.85 -1.23 17.36
C VAL A 277 21.97 -1.22 16.31
N LEU A 278 21.99 -0.19 15.48
CA LEU A 278 22.95 0.05 14.40
C LEU A 278 23.49 1.48 14.49
N ILE A 279 24.67 1.73 13.94
CA ILE A 279 25.20 3.08 13.69
C ILE A 279 24.84 3.47 12.26
N ASP A 280 24.07 4.55 12.11
CA ASP A 280 23.68 5.12 10.83
C ASP A 280 24.82 5.97 10.21
N ASP A 281 25.76 5.28 9.59
CA ASP A 281 26.85 5.86 8.80
C ASP A 281 26.43 6.29 7.39
N VAL A 282 25.17 6.04 7.00
CA VAL A 282 24.68 6.26 5.63
C VAL A 282 23.97 7.61 5.53
N TRP A 283 23.02 7.86 6.42
CA TRP A 283 22.17 9.05 6.38
C TRP A 283 22.55 10.06 7.47
N SER A 284 22.81 9.60 8.70
CA SER A 284 23.18 10.46 9.83
C SER A 284 24.67 10.79 9.93
N GLY A 285 25.54 10.08 9.21
CA GLY A 285 26.98 10.34 9.19
C GLY A 285 27.75 9.79 10.40
N GLY A 286 27.19 8.75 11.04
CA GLY A 286 27.85 8.02 12.12
C GLY A 286 29.17 7.37 11.71
N LYS A 287 29.98 7.03 12.70
CA LYS A 287 31.29 6.38 12.58
C LYS A 287 31.34 5.18 13.51
N LYS A 288 32.21 4.22 13.20
CA LYS A 288 32.42 3.01 14.04
C LYS A 288 32.80 3.33 15.49
N VAL A 289 33.38 4.50 15.75
CA VAL A 289 33.74 4.95 17.10
C VAL A 289 32.53 5.36 17.94
N ASP A 290 31.36 5.57 17.33
CA ASP A 290 30.16 6.06 17.99
C ASP A 290 29.42 4.97 18.81
N GLY A 291 29.88 3.72 18.74
CA GLY A 291 29.37 2.65 19.60
C GLY A 291 29.80 1.24 19.20
N PRO A 292 29.50 0.23 20.04
CA PRO A 292 29.81 -1.18 19.78
C PRO A 292 28.80 -1.85 18.84
N TYR A 293 28.17 -1.09 17.92
CA TYR A 293 27.10 -1.57 17.06
C TYR A 293 27.56 -1.75 15.60
N PRO A 294 26.92 -2.65 14.83
CA PRO A 294 27.19 -2.77 13.40
C PRO A 294 26.85 -1.47 12.63
N LEU A 295 27.55 -1.23 11.53
CA LEU A 295 27.27 -0.11 10.64
C LEU A 295 26.05 -0.38 9.75
N MET A 296 25.24 0.65 9.52
CA MET A 296 24.08 0.63 8.64
C MET A 296 24.49 0.23 7.21
N SER A 297 25.59 0.77 6.70
CA SER A 297 26.14 0.40 5.39
C SER A 297 26.42 -1.09 5.26
N THR A 298 26.92 -1.73 6.32
CA THR A 298 27.20 -3.18 6.34
C THR A 298 25.90 -3.98 6.34
N ALA A 299 24.89 -3.55 7.09
CA ALA A 299 23.57 -4.18 7.09
C ALA A 299 22.89 -4.06 5.71
N ILE A 300 22.99 -2.90 5.05
CA ILE A 300 22.47 -2.68 3.69
C ILE A 300 23.18 -3.59 2.69
N ALA A 301 24.51 -3.69 2.76
CA ALA A 301 25.27 -4.59 1.89
C ALA A 301 24.85 -6.06 2.06
N ALA A 302 24.45 -6.45 3.27
CA ALA A 302 23.94 -7.79 3.58
C ALA A 302 22.44 -7.99 3.25
N GLY A 303 21.73 -6.95 2.80
CA GLY A 303 20.36 -7.06 2.26
C GLY A 303 19.28 -6.25 2.97
N LEU A 304 19.62 -5.50 4.03
CA LEU A 304 18.70 -4.55 4.65
C LEU A 304 18.31 -3.43 3.66
N TYR A 305 17.06 -2.96 3.72
CA TYR A 305 16.54 -1.96 2.77
C TYR A 305 16.65 -2.34 1.30
N HIS A 306 16.49 -3.65 1.01
CA HIS A 306 16.36 -4.14 -0.36
C HIS A 306 15.17 -3.48 -1.11
N PRO A 307 15.09 -3.62 -2.44
CA PRO A 307 13.96 -3.08 -3.20
C PRO A 307 12.59 -3.49 -2.64
N ARG A 308 11.67 -2.53 -2.52
CA ARG A 308 10.34 -2.69 -1.86
C ARG A 308 10.37 -3.11 -0.38
N CYS A 309 11.49 -2.91 0.30
CA CYS A 309 11.56 -3.13 1.74
C CYS A 309 10.56 -2.21 2.46
N LYS A 310 9.83 -2.77 3.42
CA LYS A 310 8.87 -2.04 4.25
C LYS A 310 9.38 -1.83 5.68
N ASP A 311 10.63 -2.20 5.97
CA ASP A 311 11.22 -2.03 7.30
C ASP A 311 11.51 -0.56 7.56
N SER A 312 11.57 -0.17 8.82
CA SER A 312 11.96 1.16 9.27
C SER A 312 12.84 1.03 10.49
N HIS A 313 13.59 2.08 10.79
CA HIS A 313 14.30 2.21 12.05
C HIS A 313 13.81 3.47 12.74
N THR A 314 14.00 3.52 14.05
CA THR A 314 13.79 4.71 14.86
C THR A 314 15.10 5.11 15.52
N THR A 315 15.14 6.31 16.08
CA THR A 315 16.35 6.76 16.78
C THR A 315 16.51 6.00 18.08
N TYR A 316 17.71 5.49 18.32
CA TYR A 316 18.05 4.85 19.58
C TYR A 316 18.62 5.91 20.53
N PHE A 317 17.89 6.19 21.60
CA PHE A 317 18.30 7.07 22.69
C PHE A 317 18.79 6.22 23.87
N PRO A 318 20.10 6.16 24.15
CA PRO A 318 20.64 5.41 25.28
C PRO A 318 19.93 5.77 26.59
N GLY A 319 19.47 4.76 27.33
CA GLY A 319 18.77 4.93 28.62
C GLY A 319 17.28 5.27 28.53
N ILE A 320 16.74 5.52 27.33
CA ILE A 320 15.30 5.80 27.13
C ILE A 320 14.68 4.80 26.15
N SER A 321 15.36 4.47 25.07
CA SER A 321 14.91 3.47 24.10
C SER A 321 15.12 2.06 24.64
N THR A 322 14.06 1.27 24.66
CA THR A 322 14.14 -0.18 24.90
C THR A 322 14.44 -0.89 23.59
N ALA A 323 15.43 -1.78 23.60
CA ALA A 323 15.73 -2.65 22.47
C ALA A 323 15.08 -4.02 22.70
N ASP A 324 14.09 -4.38 21.89
CA ASP A 324 13.59 -5.76 21.83
C ASP A 324 14.52 -6.58 20.96
N VAL A 325 15.44 -7.29 21.62
CA VAL A 325 16.63 -7.89 21.00
C VAL A 325 16.45 -9.34 20.55
N THR A 326 15.31 -9.98 20.82
CA THR A 326 15.18 -11.43 20.59
C THR A 326 13.88 -11.85 19.92
N TRP A 327 14.04 -12.71 18.92
CA TRP A 327 12.96 -13.51 18.33
C TRP A 327 12.90 -14.86 19.04
N THR A 328 11.70 -15.33 19.40
CA THR A 328 11.51 -16.71 19.84
C THR A 328 11.50 -17.65 18.64
N LYS A 329 11.68 -18.95 18.89
CA LYS A 329 11.64 -19.97 17.83
C LYS A 329 10.26 -20.02 17.17
N GLU A 330 9.21 -19.91 17.97
CA GLU A 330 7.81 -19.91 17.54
C GLU A 330 7.51 -18.69 16.66
N GLU A 331 8.04 -17.50 17.01
CA GLU A 331 7.92 -16.30 16.18
C GLU A 331 8.60 -16.49 14.82
N LEU A 332 9.79 -17.07 14.78
CA LEU A 332 10.53 -17.32 13.53
C LEU A 332 9.79 -18.30 12.60
N GLU A 333 9.25 -19.39 13.15
CA GLU A 333 8.44 -20.35 12.40
C GLU A 333 7.15 -19.72 11.86
N ALA A 334 6.49 -18.87 12.66
CA ALA A 334 5.30 -18.12 12.23
C ALA A 334 5.61 -17.13 11.10
N ILE A 335 6.74 -16.41 11.18
CA ILE A 335 7.22 -15.49 10.14
C ILE A 335 7.52 -16.26 8.85
N GLU A 336 8.20 -17.40 8.95
CA GLU A 336 8.50 -18.22 7.77
C GLU A 336 7.22 -18.67 7.06
N LYS A 337 6.27 -19.24 7.82
CA LYS A 337 4.97 -19.68 7.28
C LYS A 337 4.19 -18.53 6.64
N THR A 338 4.22 -17.35 7.26
CA THR A 338 3.57 -16.14 6.74
C THR A 338 4.22 -15.68 5.43
N ASN A 339 5.55 -15.65 5.38
CA ASN A 339 6.30 -15.30 4.16
C ASN A 339 6.03 -16.28 3.01
N GLN A 340 6.00 -17.59 3.28
CA GLN A 340 5.65 -18.61 2.29
C GLN A 340 4.23 -18.40 1.75
N ARG A 341 3.24 -18.25 2.65
CA ARG A 341 1.84 -18.00 2.28
C ARG A 341 1.67 -16.72 1.45
N GLN A 342 2.39 -15.65 1.81
CA GLN A 342 2.38 -14.40 1.05
C GLN A 342 2.98 -14.57 -0.35
N ALA A 343 4.10 -15.29 -0.48
CA ALA A 343 4.73 -15.57 -1.77
C ALA A 343 3.82 -16.38 -2.70
N GLU A 344 3.14 -17.40 -2.17
CA GLU A 344 2.16 -18.19 -2.90
C GLU A 344 0.94 -17.38 -3.33
N ARG A 345 0.39 -16.55 -2.42
CA ARG A 345 -0.72 -15.63 -2.73
C ARG A 345 -0.34 -14.69 -3.87
N GLN A 346 0.85 -14.09 -3.82
CA GLN A 346 1.35 -13.21 -4.88
C GLN A 346 1.55 -13.98 -6.19
N HIS A 347 2.06 -15.21 -6.15
CA HIS A 347 2.19 -16.05 -7.34
C HIS A 347 0.82 -16.34 -7.97
N ALA A 348 -0.17 -16.73 -7.16
CA ALA A 348 -1.53 -16.97 -7.63
C ALA A 348 -2.14 -15.70 -8.25
N ALA A 349 -1.96 -14.53 -7.63
CA ALA A 349 -2.41 -13.25 -8.17
C ALA A 349 -1.79 -12.94 -9.54
N ARG A 350 -0.46 -13.13 -9.69
CA ARG A 350 0.22 -12.99 -10.98
C ARG A 350 -0.32 -13.94 -12.04
N GLN A 351 -0.66 -15.18 -11.68
CA GLN A 351 -1.28 -16.12 -12.63
C GLN A 351 -2.69 -15.67 -13.04
N VAL A 352 -3.51 -15.18 -12.10
CA VAL A 352 -4.85 -14.64 -12.42
C VAL A 352 -4.75 -13.50 -13.42
N GLU A 353 -3.83 -12.56 -13.22
CA GLU A 353 -3.60 -11.46 -14.14
C GLU A 353 -3.12 -11.95 -15.51
N ARG A 354 -2.11 -12.83 -15.54
CA ARG A 354 -1.58 -13.43 -16.77
C ARG A 354 -2.67 -14.11 -17.60
N PHE A 355 -3.48 -14.96 -16.97
CA PHE A 355 -4.57 -15.66 -17.66
C PHE A 355 -5.75 -14.73 -17.96
N GLY A 356 -5.93 -13.66 -17.20
CA GLY A 356 -6.88 -12.57 -17.50
C GLY A 356 -6.56 -11.91 -18.83
N ARG A 357 -5.32 -11.41 -18.99
CA ARG A 357 -4.86 -10.80 -20.25
C ARG A 357 -4.97 -11.77 -21.43
N LEU A 358 -4.57 -13.02 -21.22
CA LEU A 358 -4.71 -14.06 -22.25
C LEU A 358 -6.17 -14.32 -22.64
N ALA A 359 -7.10 -14.36 -21.68
CA ALA A 359 -8.51 -14.60 -21.96
C ALA A 359 -9.17 -13.43 -22.71
N GLU A 360 -8.79 -12.20 -22.39
CA GLU A 360 -9.33 -10.99 -23.00
C GLU A 360 -8.84 -10.79 -24.44
N PHE A 361 -7.53 -10.93 -24.64
CA PHE A 361 -6.87 -10.49 -25.86
C PHE A 361 -6.49 -11.61 -26.85
N SER A 362 -6.73 -12.88 -26.54
CA SER A 362 -6.52 -13.96 -27.53
C SER A 362 -7.43 -13.77 -28.74
N LEU A 363 -6.99 -14.15 -29.93
CA LEU A 363 -7.81 -13.99 -31.14
C LEU A 363 -8.75 -15.19 -31.37
N HIS A 364 -8.36 -16.39 -30.94
CA HIS A 364 -9.19 -17.60 -31.10
C HIS A 364 -10.23 -17.79 -29.98
N PRO A 365 -11.52 -18.03 -30.30
CA PRO A 365 -12.56 -18.28 -29.31
C PRO A 365 -12.26 -19.44 -28.36
N GLU A 366 -11.68 -20.53 -28.88
CA GLU A 366 -11.31 -21.70 -28.06
C GLU A 366 -10.25 -21.36 -27.00
N ASN A 367 -9.27 -20.55 -27.37
CA ASN A 367 -8.22 -20.09 -26.46
C ASN A 367 -8.77 -19.13 -25.41
N LYS A 368 -9.66 -18.21 -25.80
CA LYS A 368 -10.36 -17.35 -24.82
C LYS A 368 -11.06 -18.20 -23.76
N LYS A 369 -11.83 -19.22 -24.18
CA LYS A 369 -12.53 -20.14 -23.26
C LYS A 369 -11.56 -20.90 -22.36
N LYS A 370 -10.48 -21.45 -22.93
CA LYS A 370 -9.43 -22.18 -22.20
C LYS A 370 -8.72 -21.31 -21.17
N TYR A 371 -8.36 -20.07 -21.52
CA TYR A 371 -7.69 -19.15 -20.60
C TYR A 371 -8.64 -18.61 -19.53
N GLN A 372 -9.91 -18.40 -19.85
CA GLN A 372 -10.94 -18.06 -18.87
C GLN A 372 -11.10 -19.16 -17.82
N GLN A 373 -11.10 -20.43 -18.22
CA GLN A 373 -11.11 -21.57 -17.29
C GLN A 373 -9.86 -21.59 -16.39
N LYS A 374 -8.67 -21.37 -16.96
CA LYS A 374 -7.42 -21.28 -16.18
C LYS A 374 -7.42 -20.10 -15.22
N LYS A 375 -7.90 -18.92 -15.65
CA LYS A 375 -8.09 -17.74 -14.82
C LYS A 375 -9.00 -18.07 -13.64
N ASN A 376 -10.13 -18.73 -13.87
CA ASN A 376 -11.06 -19.13 -12.82
C ASN A 376 -10.42 -20.12 -11.84
N LYS A 377 -9.65 -21.12 -12.32
CA LYS A 377 -8.90 -22.05 -11.46
C LYS A 377 -7.89 -21.33 -10.57
N TRP A 378 -7.13 -20.38 -11.12
CA TRP A 378 -6.20 -19.57 -10.33
C TRP A 378 -6.92 -18.58 -9.41
N LYS A 379 -8.10 -18.08 -9.81
CA LYS A 379 -8.94 -17.22 -8.96
C LYS A 379 -9.48 -18.01 -7.77
N GLN A 380 -9.89 -19.26 -7.96
CA GLN A 380 -10.27 -20.19 -6.88
C GLN A 380 -9.09 -20.47 -5.95
N ARG A 381 -7.89 -20.77 -6.50
CA ARG A 381 -6.69 -20.96 -5.68
C ARG A 381 -6.29 -19.69 -4.92
N LEU A 382 -6.40 -18.51 -5.54
CA LEU A 382 -6.21 -17.23 -4.87
C LEU A 382 -7.27 -17.01 -3.78
N ALA A 383 -8.51 -17.44 -4.03
CA ALA A 383 -9.59 -17.40 -3.06
C ALA A 383 -9.32 -18.33 -1.87
N GLN A 384 -8.61 -19.46 -2.02
CA GLN A 384 -8.20 -20.32 -0.90
C GLN A 384 -7.24 -19.59 0.06
N TYR A 385 -6.29 -18.80 -0.48
CA TYR A 385 -5.41 -17.96 0.34
C TYR A 385 -6.16 -16.80 1.00
N ARG A 386 -7.29 -16.37 0.42
CA ARG A 386 -8.22 -15.46 1.07
C ARG A 386 -9.04 -16.21 2.14
N GLN A 387 -9.57 -17.41 1.85
CA GLN A 387 -10.48 -18.19 2.70
C GLN A 387 -9.89 -18.64 4.03
N ALA A 388 -8.59 -18.89 4.12
CA ALA A 388 -7.97 -19.24 5.40
C ALA A 388 -7.95 -18.07 6.41
N ASP A 389 -8.28 -16.83 5.99
CA ASP A 389 -8.47 -15.67 6.88
C ASP A 389 -9.87 -15.02 6.72
N ILE A 390 -10.80 -15.60 5.94
CA ILE A 390 -12.17 -15.04 5.76
C ILE A 390 -13.10 -15.59 6.85
N MET A 391 -13.71 -14.68 7.59
CA MET A 391 -14.76 -15.01 8.55
C MET A 391 -16.06 -15.32 7.81
N LYS A 392 -16.53 -16.57 7.94
CA LYS A 392 -17.84 -16.98 7.42
C LYS A 392 -18.95 -16.39 8.29
N THR A 393 -19.94 -15.80 7.63
CA THR A 393 -21.21 -15.44 8.25
C THR A 393 -22.05 -16.72 8.31
N GLU A 394 -22.56 -17.05 9.48
CA GLU A 394 -23.30 -18.30 9.70
C GLU A 394 -24.61 -18.30 8.92
N GLY A 395 -24.86 -19.36 8.15
CA GLY A 395 -26.04 -19.51 7.30
C GLY A 395 -25.90 -18.98 5.87
N TRP A 396 -24.78 -18.32 5.54
CA TRP A 396 -24.54 -17.77 4.21
C TRP A 396 -23.80 -18.73 3.28
N THR A 397 -24.13 -18.70 1.99
CA THR A 397 -23.37 -19.45 0.97
C THR A 397 -22.06 -18.74 0.63
N ASP A 398 -21.11 -19.46 0.04
CA ASP A 398 -19.84 -18.87 -0.39
C ASP A 398 -20.05 -17.77 -1.46
N GLU A 399 -21.11 -17.84 -2.28
CA GLU A 399 -21.48 -16.79 -3.23
C GLU A 399 -21.99 -15.52 -2.53
N ALA A 400 -22.77 -15.66 -1.46
CA ALA A 400 -23.23 -14.52 -0.66
C ALA A 400 -22.06 -13.83 0.03
N ILE A 401 -21.13 -14.61 0.58
CA ILE A 401 -19.88 -14.10 1.17
C ILE A 401 -19.06 -13.33 0.13
N GLU A 402 -18.85 -13.87 -1.07
CA GLU A 402 -18.09 -13.16 -2.12
C GLU A 402 -18.81 -11.88 -2.58
N ARG A 403 -20.13 -11.88 -2.67
CA ARG A 403 -20.92 -10.69 -3.01
C ARG A 403 -20.70 -9.57 -1.97
N ARG A 404 -20.82 -9.91 -0.69
CA ARG A 404 -20.53 -8.98 0.42
C ARG A 404 -19.13 -8.40 0.32
N ARG A 405 -18.13 -9.20 -0.04
CA ARG A 405 -16.74 -8.71 -0.18
C ARG A 405 -16.55 -7.76 -1.35
N LEU A 406 -17.22 -8.02 -2.48
CA LEU A 406 -17.22 -7.09 -3.61
C LEU A 406 -17.88 -5.76 -3.21
N ASP A 407 -18.94 -5.82 -2.42
CA ASP A 407 -19.63 -4.67 -1.88
C ASP A 407 -18.77 -3.89 -0.87
N GLU A 408 -18.14 -4.57 0.09
CA GLU A 408 -17.17 -4.01 1.05
C GLU A 408 -15.98 -3.35 0.33
N ALA A 409 -15.51 -3.93 -0.78
CA ALA A 409 -14.47 -3.34 -1.61
C ALA A 409 -14.96 -2.09 -2.37
N ALA A 410 -16.23 -2.08 -2.78
CA ALA A 410 -16.83 -0.96 -3.50
C ALA A 410 -17.15 0.24 -2.60
N ILE A 411 -17.33 0.04 -1.29
CA ILE A 411 -17.51 1.13 -0.31
C ILE A 411 -16.20 1.54 0.38
N ALA A 412 -15.14 0.75 0.25
CA ALA A 412 -13.84 1.06 0.84
C ALA A 412 -13.24 2.36 0.29
N GLY A 413 -12.65 3.17 1.16
CA GLY A 413 -11.89 4.37 0.78
C GLY A 413 -12.76 5.57 0.35
N HIS A 414 -14.08 5.48 0.45
CA HIS A 414 -14.95 6.64 0.30
C HIS A 414 -14.78 7.62 1.48
N LYS A 415 -14.86 8.92 1.17
CA LYS A 415 -14.76 10.02 2.16
C LYS A 415 -16.03 10.24 2.99
N SER A 416 -17.10 9.54 2.63
CA SER A 416 -18.39 9.51 3.31
C SER A 416 -18.76 8.07 3.60
N GLU A 417 -19.63 7.86 4.56
CA GLU A 417 -20.10 6.54 4.93
C GLU A 417 -21.10 5.99 3.91
N TYR A 418 -21.00 4.69 3.69
CA TYR A 418 -21.97 3.89 2.98
C TYR A 418 -22.26 2.67 3.82
N ALA A 419 -23.52 2.33 3.95
CA ALA A 419 -23.96 1.08 4.58
C ALA A 419 -24.68 0.20 3.58
N ILE A 420 -24.55 -1.11 3.74
CA ILE A 420 -25.23 -2.13 2.94
C ILE A 420 -25.80 -3.15 3.90
N LEU A 421 -27.12 -3.36 3.82
CA LEU A 421 -27.84 -4.31 4.64
C LEU A 421 -28.14 -5.58 3.83
N TYR A 422 -27.97 -6.73 4.48
CA TYR A 422 -28.32 -8.05 3.96
C TYR A 422 -29.30 -8.75 4.89
N ASP A 423 -30.15 -9.61 4.31
CA ASP A 423 -31.00 -10.52 5.07
C ASP A 423 -30.19 -11.68 5.70
N GLU A 424 -30.87 -12.53 6.46
CA GLU A 424 -30.30 -13.72 7.12
C GLU A 424 -29.63 -14.71 6.14
N ARG A 425 -29.99 -14.67 4.84
CA ARG A 425 -29.50 -15.58 3.79
C ARG A 425 -28.41 -14.95 2.92
N GLY A 426 -28.07 -13.68 3.16
CA GLY A 426 -27.07 -12.93 2.41
C GLY A 426 -27.56 -12.29 1.11
N ASN A 427 -28.88 -12.12 0.96
CA ASN A 427 -29.43 -11.26 -0.09
C ASN A 427 -29.36 -9.80 0.34
N LYS A 428 -28.89 -8.94 -0.56
CA LYS A 428 -28.82 -7.50 -0.31
C LYS A 428 -30.23 -6.92 -0.25
N LEU A 429 -30.56 -6.27 0.86
CA LEU A 429 -31.83 -5.55 1.05
C LEU A 429 -31.72 -4.13 0.48
N PHE A 430 -30.72 -3.36 0.91
CA PHE A 430 -30.46 -2.02 0.38
C PHE A 430 -29.00 -1.58 0.53
N LYS A 431 -28.64 -0.50 -0.17
CA LYS A 431 -27.39 0.26 0.02
C LYS A 431 -27.76 1.70 0.29
N LYS A 432 -27.18 2.28 1.34
CA LYS A 432 -27.43 3.66 1.78
C LYS A 432 -26.15 4.48 1.74
N HIS A 433 -26.28 5.74 1.35
CA HIS A 433 -25.23 6.74 1.43
C HIS A 433 -25.49 7.63 2.65
N GLY A 434 -24.46 7.83 3.46
CA GLY A 434 -24.50 8.66 4.66
C GLY A 434 -23.62 9.91 4.57
N GLY A 435 -23.43 10.53 5.73
CA GLY A 435 -22.59 11.71 5.93
C GLY A 435 -21.10 11.38 6.01
N GLN A 436 -20.32 12.26 6.63
CA GLN A 436 -18.88 12.04 6.83
C GLN A 436 -18.57 11.02 7.94
N HIS A 437 -19.48 10.86 8.90
CA HIS A 437 -19.25 10.10 10.14
C HIS A 437 -20.45 9.25 10.57
N GLU A 438 -21.54 9.22 9.79
CA GLU A 438 -22.73 8.45 10.16
C GLU A 438 -23.59 8.10 8.95
N VAL A 439 -24.41 7.05 9.10
CA VAL A 439 -25.53 6.71 8.22
C VAL A 439 -26.82 6.74 9.03
N ILE A 440 -27.75 7.61 8.65
CA ILE A 440 -29.06 7.74 9.32
C ILE A 440 -30.07 6.81 8.64
N TYR A 441 -30.81 6.01 9.42
CA TYR A 441 -31.82 5.08 8.92
C TYR A 441 -33.24 5.54 9.26
N THR A 442 -34.21 5.21 8.40
CA THR A 442 -35.64 5.40 8.69
C THR A 442 -36.18 4.26 9.56
N ASP A 443 -37.34 4.46 10.21
CA ASP A 443 -37.99 3.42 11.03
C ASP A 443 -38.23 2.11 10.25
N ASP A 444 -38.64 2.23 8.98
CA ASP A 444 -38.83 1.08 8.09
C ASP A 444 -37.51 0.34 7.81
N GLU A 445 -36.41 1.08 7.60
CA GLU A 445 -35.08 0.48 7.39
C GLU A 445 -34.55 -0.16 8.66
N TRP A 446 -34.79 0.44 9.84
CA TRP A 446 -34.47 -0.15 11.15
C TRP A 446 -35.19 -1.48 11.35
N ALA A 447 -36.46 -1.57 10.98
CA ALA A 447 -37.23 -2.81 11.11
C ALA A 447 -36.66 -3.97 10.26
N LEU A 448 -36.02 -3.65 9.13
CA LEU A 448 -35.39 -4.63 8.23
C LEU A 448 -34.07 -5.19 8.78
N MET A 449 -33.45 -4.54 9.76
CA MET A 449 -32.14 -4.95 10.28
C MET A 449 -32.17 -6.21 11.15
N LYS A 450 -33.33 -6.55 11.69
CA LYS A 450 -33.48 -7.68 12.61
C LYS A 450 -33.02 -8.98 11.96
N ASN A 451 -32.12 -9.71 12.65
CA ASN A 451 -31.46 -10.94 12.19
C ASN A 451 -30.60 -10.80 10.92
N GLY A 452 -30.47 -9.59 10.38
CA GLY A 452 -29.69 -9.31 9.19
C GLY A 452 -28.20 -9.15 9.48
N VAL A 453 -27.44 -8.82 8.43
CA VAL A 453 -26.04 -8.43 8.51
C VAL A 453 -25.86 -7.07 7.87
N SER A 454 -25.22 -6.15 8.57
CA SER A 454 -24.90 -4.81 8.06
C SER A 454 -23.41 -4.68 7.86
N THR A 455 -23.00 -4.10 6.72
CA THR A 455 -21.62 -3.67 6.50
C THR A 455 -21.56 -2.21 6.10
N HIS A 456 -20.61 -1.47 6.65
CA HIS A 456 -20.36 -0.08 6.29
C HIS A 456 -18.85 0.22 6.19
N ASN A 457 -18.48 1.40 5.71
CA ASN A 457 -17.09 1.86 5.70
C ASN A 457 -16.87 2.99 6.71
N HIS A 458 -15.69 2.98 7.35
CA HIS A 458 -15.19 4.09 8.15
C HIS A 458 -14.21 4.90 7.31
N PRO A 459 -14.54 6.14 6.89
CA PRO A 459 -13.66 6.98 6.07
C PRO A 459 -12.30 7.24 6.71
N LEU A 460 -12.27 7.31 8.04
CA LEU A 460 -11.06 7.48 8.83
C LEU A 460 -10.31 6.15 9.09
N GLY A 461 -10.87 5.02 8.68
CA GLY A 461 -10.21 3.72 8.82
C GLY A 461 -10.19 3.12 10.22
N ALA A 462 -10.94 3.69 11.17
CA ALA A 462 -11.07 3.21 12.53
C ALA A 462 -11.93 1.93 12.67
N THR A 463 -11.92 1.32 13.86
CA THR A 463 -12.84 0.24 14.26
C THR A 463 -14.21 0.77 14.73
N PHE A 464 -15.06 -0.08 15.30
CA PHE A 464 -16.37 0.28 15.84
C PHE A 464 -16.32 1.34 16.95
N SER A 465 -17.25 2.27 16.88
CA SER A 465 -17.59 3.26 17.91
C SER A 465 -18.67 2.74 18.87
N PRO A 466 -18.92 3.40 20.01
CA PRO A 466 -20.07 3.09 20.87
C PRO A 466 -21.41 3.11 20.11
N ASP A 467 -21.57 4.03 19.16
CA ASP A 467 -22.77 4.14 18.32
C ASP A 467 -22.98 2.87 17.48
N ASP A 468 -21.92 2.30 16.90
CA ASP A 468 -22.01 1.05 16.14
C ASP A 468 -22.47 -0.13 17.01
N ILE A 469 -22.00 -0.19 18.26
CA ILE A 469 -22.40 -1.21 19.23
C ILE A 469 -23.87 -1.02 19.62
N CYS A 470 -24.32 0.23 19.77
CA CYS A 470 -25.73 0.55 20.02
C CYS A 470 -26.61 0.15 18.83
N VAL A 471 -26.19 0.45 17.59
CA VAL A 471 -26.89 0.01 16.37
C VAL A 471 -27.04 -1.51 16.36
N LEU A 472 -25.94 -2.27 16.56
CA LEU A 472 -25.98 -3.73 16.61
C LEU A 472 -27.02 -4.26 17.62
N LYS A 473 -27.04 -3.68 18.82
CA LYS A 473 -27.91 -4.07 19.92
C LYS A 473 -29.38 -3.73 19.67
N GLU A 474 -29.66 -2.47 19.34
CA GLU A 474 -31.02 -1.95 19.25
C GLU A 474 -31.74 -2.43 17.99
N SER A 475 -31.00 -2.64 16.90
CA SER A 475 -31.56 -3.08 15.64
C SER A 475 -31.83 -4.60 15.61
N GLY A 476 -31.24 -5.34 16.54
CA GLY A 476 -31.28 -6.81 16.54
C GLY A 476 -30.52 -7.44 15.38
N LEU A 477 -29.48 -6.77 14.85
CA LEU A 477 -28.60 -7.33 13.82
C LEU A 477 -27.91 -8.60 14.34
N LYS A 478 -27.72 -9.60 13.48
CA LYS A 478 -26.91 -10.76 13.85
C LYS A 478 -25.41 -10.42 13.85
N GLU A 479 -25.01 -9.58 12.91
CA GLU A 479 -23.60 -9.22 12.67
C GLU A 479 -23.50 -7.81 12.08
N ILE A 480 -22.59 -7.00 12.61
CA ILE A 480 -22.21 -5.72 12.03
C ILE A 480 -20.73 -5.77 11.60
N ARG A 481 -20.42 -5.10 10.48
CA ARG A 481 -19.10 -5.11 9.87
C ARG A 481 -18.67 -3.70 9.47
N ALA A 482 -17.44 -3.31 9.79
CA ALA A 482 -16.88 -2.02 9.40
C ALA A 482 -15.62 -2.19 8.55
N VAL A 483 -15.60 -1.59 7.36
CA VAL A 483 -14.42 -1.55 6.49
C VAL A 483 -13.52 -0.39 6.94
N GLY A 484 -12.40 -0.74 7.56
CA GLY A 484 -11.41 0.23 8.04
C GLY A 484 -10.03 0.09 7.37
N ARG A 485 -9.01 0.70 7.99
CA ARG A 485 -7.63 0.74 7.49
C ARG A 485 -6.97 -0.63 7.58
N ASP A 486 -7.12 -1.29 8.72
CA ASP A 486 -6.36 -2.49 9.08
C ASP A 486 -7.09 -3.81 8.72
N GLY A 487 -8.31 -3.70 8.19
CA GLY A 487 -9.11 -4.85 7.76
C GLY A 487 -10.61 -4.54 7.72
N VAL A 488 -11.40 -5.61 7.71
CA VAL A 488 -12.84 -5.53 8.00
C VAL A 488 -13.04 -5.97 9.45
N PHE A 489 -13.47 -5.04 10.29
CA PHE A 489 -13.85 -5.29 11.67
C PHE A 489 -15.23 -5.94 11.69
N VAL A 490 -15.41 -6.96 12.51
CA VAL A 490 -16.68 -7.70 12.59
C VAL A 490 -17.04 -7.92 14.05
N LEU A 491 -18.27 -7.59 14.40
CA LEU A 491 -18.85 -7.80 15.72
C LEU A 491 -20.16 -8.55 15.55
N LYS A 492 -20.28 -9.71 16.20
CA LYS A 492 -21.51 -10.50 16.24
C LYS A 492 -22.29 -10.17 17.50
N GLN A 493 -23.61 -10.05 17.36
CA GLN A 493 -24.48 -9.84 18.50
C GLN A 493 -24.41 -11.07 19.42
N PRO A 494 -24.17 -10.89 20.73
CA PRO A 494 -24.21 -12.00 21.68
C PRO A 494 -25.66 -12.45 21.91
N ASP A 495 -25.85 -13.72 22.24
CA ASP A 495 -27.18 -14.25 22.60
C ASP A 495 -27.76 -13.55 23.84
N ILE A 496 -26.88 -13.17 24.78
CA ILE A 496 -27.21 -12.41 25.98
C ILE A 496 -26.19 -11.28 26.12
N TRP A 497 -26.68 -10.04 26.13
CA TRP A 497 -25.83 -8.87 26.40
C TRP A 497 -25.44 -8.84 27.88
N PRO A 498 -24.15 -8.58 28.20
CA PRO A 498 -23.72 -8.29 29.56
C PRO A 498 -24.50 -7.13 30.18
N ASP A 499 -24.70 -7.16 31.50
CA ASP A 499 -25.47 -6.13 32.20
C ASP A 499 -24.85 -4.75 32.07
N GLU A 500 -23.52 -4.68 31.98
CA GLU A 500 -22.74 -3.46 31.76
C GLU A 500 -22.83 -2.93 30.32
N LEU A 501 -23.42 -3.69 29.41
CA LEU A 501 -23.69 -3.31 28.02
C LEU A 501 -25.20 -3.41 27.70
N SER A 502 -26.04 -3.34 28.73
CA SER A 502 -27.49 -3.59 28.61
C SER A 502 -28.27 -2.43 28.03
N SER A 503 -27.71 -1.22 27.97
CA SER A 503 -28.34 0.00 27.41
C SER A 503 -27.29 0.92 26.78
N PRO A 504 -27.68 1.87 25.91
CA PRO A 504 -26.75 2.84 25.33
C PRO A 504 -25.90 3.55 26.39
N ASP A 505 -26.52 4.11 27.42
CA ASP A 505 -25.79 4.81 28.50
C ASP A 505 -24.71 3.94 29.14
N LYS A 506 -25.00 2.65 29.33
CA LYS A 506 -24.04 1.71 29.90
C LYS A 506 -22.93 1.33 28.92
N ILE A 507 -23.24 1.18 27.63
CA ILE A 507 -22.23 0.97 26.57
C ILE A 507 -21.26 2.15 26.52
N PHE A 508 -21.78 3.39 26.49
CA PHE A 508 -20.95 4.59 26.53
C PHE A 508 -20.13 4.68 27.82
N ALA A 509 -20.73 4.37 28.98
CA ALA A 509 -20.01 4.39 30.26
C ALA A 509 -18.89 3.33 30.32
N ALA A 510 -19.14 2.11 29.82
CA ALA A 510 -18.13 1.05 29.76
C ALA A 510 -16.98 1.45 28.83
N TYR A 511 -17.31 2.00 27.66
CA TYR A 511 -16.32 2.49 26.69
C TYR A 511 -15.49 3.64 27.25
N ASP A 512 -16.11 4.66 27.85
CA ASP A 512 -15.45 5.82 28.46
C ASP A 512 -14.55 5.43 29.64
N THR A 513 -14.96 4.40 30.41
CA THR A 513 -14.11 3.86 31.49
C THR A 513 -12.82 3.28 30.93
N ILE A 514 -12.90 2.41 29.93
CA ILE A 514 -11.72 1.81 29.29
C ILE A 514 -10.88 2.87 28.58
N GLN A 515 -11.53 3.85 27.95
CA GLN A 515 -10.85 5.00 27.37
C GLN A 515 -9.99 5.70 28.43
N LYS A 516 -10.55 6.08 29.58
CA LYS A 516 -9.80 6.72 30.66
C LYS A 516 -8.67 5.85 31.23
N GLU A 517 -8.85 4.54 31.27
CA GLU A 517 -7.81 3.59 31.73
C GLU A 517 -6.63 3.51 30.75
N LEU A 518 -6.91 3.51 29.44
CA LEU A 518 -5.90 3.42 28.38
C LEU A 518 -5.28 4.79 28.02
N GLU A 519 -5.96 5.89 28.33
CA GLU A 519 -5.54 7.24 27.97
C GLU A 519 -4.10 7.54 28.43
N PRO A 520 -3.68 7.23 29.67
CA PRO A 520 -2.30 7.47 30.09
C PRO A 520 -1.28 6.66 29.28
N GLU A 521 -1.58 5.40 28.93
CA GLU A 521 -0.71 4.55 28.12
C GLU A 521 -0.58 5.11 26.70
N PHE A 522 -1.68 5.52 26.08
CA PHE A 522 -1.70 6.05 24.72
C PHE A 522 -1.08 7.43 24.64
N ILE A 523 -1.36 8.30 25.62
CA ILE A 523 -0.63 9.56 25.79
C ILE A 523 0.85 9.24 25.92
N GLN A 524 1.25 8.29 26.76
CA GLN A 524 2.65 7.92 26.91
C GLN A 524 3.24 7.38 25.60
N ALA A 525 2.55 6.50 24.87
CA ALA A 525 2.98 5.95 23.57
C ALA A 525 3.09 7.04 22.49
N TYR A 526 2.16 7.99 22.49
CA TYR A 526 2.24 9.19 21.67
C TYR A 526 3.46 10.01 22.10
N MET A 527 3.61 10.34 23.38
CA MET A 527 4.79 11.03 23.92
C MET A 527 6.09 10.23 23.71
N ASP A 528 6.04 8.91 23.51
CA ASP A 528 7.18 8.02 23.24
C ASP A 528 7.59 8.02 21.78
N GLY A 529 6.76 8.59 20.90
CA GLY A 529 6.98 8.53 19.45
C GLY A 529 6.73 7.14 18.90
N ARG A 530 6.15 6.22 19.70
CA ARG A 530 5.60 4.94 19.23
C ARG A 530 4.40 5.18 18.32
N ILE A 531 3.63 6.24 18.60
CA ILE A 531 2.57 6.77 17.75
C ILE A 531 2.98 8.18 17.30
N THR A 532 2.98 8.44 15.99
CA THR A 532 3.60 9.65 15.41
C THR A 532 2.63 10.61 14.78
N ASP A 533 1.39 10.19 14.55
CA ASP A 533 0.36 10.94 13.84
C ASP A 533 -0.95 10.95 14.65
N GLU A 534 -1.69 12.07 14.63
CA GLU A 534 -2.93 12.23 15.40
C GLU A 534 -4.06 11.33 14.84
N HIS A 535 -4.05 11.12 13.53
CA HIS A 535 -5.01 10.23 12.89
C HIS A 535 -4.68 8.76 13.21
N GLU A 536 -3.39 8.39 13.18
CA GLU A 536 -2.90 7.09 13.66
C GLU A 536 -3.21 6.86 15.14
N TYR A 537 -3.06 7.88 15.99
CA TYR A 537 -3.44 7.83 17.40
C TYR A 537 -4.91 7.46 17.56
N SER A 538 -5.82 8.17 16.90
CA SER A 538 -7.25 7.93 17.01
C SER A 538 -7.62 6.50 16.61
N ILE A 539 -7.08 6.01 15.49
CA ILE A 539 -7.33 4.65 15.00
C ILE A 539 -6.82 3.59 15.97
N LEU A 540 -5.55 3.71 16.41
CA LEU A 540 -4.94 2.73 17.32
C LEU A 540 -5.61 2.75 18.70
N TYR A 541 -6.02 3.93 19.16
CA TYR A 541 -6.65 4.10 20.45
C TYR A 541 -8.05 3.48 20.46
N GLN A 542 -8.88 3.79 19.47
CA GLN A 542 -10.18 3.14 19.31
C GLN A 542 -10.05 1.62 19.13
N ALA A 543 -9.05 1.15 18.36
CA ALA A 543 -8.78 -0.27 18.22
C ALA A 543 -8.49 -0.95 19.57
N ARG A 544 -7.63 -0.34 20.40
CA ARG A 544 -7.28 -0.89 21.72
C ARG A 544 -8.45 -0.85 22.69
N ILE A 545 -9.22 0.25 22.72
CA ILE A 545 -10.41 0.34 23.58
C ILE A 545 -11.37 -0.79 23.23
N LEU A 546 -11.60 -1.02 21.94
CA LEU A 546 -12.49 -2.08 21.50
C LEU A 546 -11.96 -3.47 21.83
N GLU A 547 -10.66 -3.74 21.65
CA GLU A 547 -10.03 -5.00 22.08
C GLU A 547 -10.29 -5.26 23.57
N GLU A 548 -9.95 -4.31 24.45
CA GLU A 548 -10.18 -4.42 25.89
C GLU A 548 -11.66 -4.58 26.24
N LEU A 549 -12.55 -3.84 25.58
CA LEU A 549 -13.99 -3.97 25.78
C LEU A 549 -14.46 -5.38 25.41
N THR A 550 -14.03 -5.89 24.26
CA THR A 550 -14.45 -7.19 23.76
C THR A 550 -13.88 -8.34 24.58
N ASP A 551 -12.65 -8.23 25.07
CA ASP A 551 -12.03 -9.22 25.96
C ASP A 551 -12.70 -9.23 27.34
N LYS A 552 -12.90 -8.05 27.93
CA LYS A 552 -13.51 -7.89 29.26
C LYS A 552 -14.94 -8.44 29.30
N TYR A 553 -15.71 -8.21 28.25
CA TYR A 553 -17.12 -8.60 28.16
C TYR A 553 -17.37 -9.83 27.29
N GLN A 554 -16.29 -10.51 26.84
CA GLN A 554 -16.33 -11.73 26.01
C GLN A 554 -17.21 -11.58 24.76
N LEU A 555 -17.15 -10.41 24.12
CA LEU A 555 -17.89 -10.15 22.89
C LEU A 555 -17.24 -10.87 21.72
N ASN A 556 -18.06 -11.32 20.78
CA ASN A 556 -17.59 -12.03 19.59
C ASN A 556 -17.12 -11.04 18.52
N TYR A 557 -15.91 -10.53 18.71
CA TYR A 557 -15.25 -9.54 17.87
C TYR A 557 -14.02 -10.11 17.18
N PHE A 558 -13.81 -9.74 15.93
CA PHE A 558 -12.65 -10.18 15.16
C PHE A 558 -12.36 -9.30 13.94
N VAL A 559 -11.12 -9.40 13.44
CA VAL A 559 -10.64 -8.60 12.31
C VAL A 559 -10.30 -9.49 11.12
N GLU A 560 -11.02 -9.35 10.01
CA GLU A 560 -10.66 -9.94 8.72
C GLU A 560 -9.56 -9.08 8.06
N LYS A 561 -8.30 -9.50 8.23
CA LYS A 561 -7.13 -8.82 7.65
C LYS A 561 -7.16 -8.89 6.11
N ARG A 562 -6.92 -7.76 5.43
CA ARG A 562 -6.95 -7.66 3.96
C ARG A 562 -5.67 -8.15 3.27
#